data_AF-A0A7V9CWT8-F1
#
_entry.id   AF-A0A7V9CWT8-F1
#
_cell.length_a   1.000
_cell.length_b   1.000
_cell.length_c   1.000
_cell.angle_alpha   90.00
_cell.angle_beta   90.00
_cell.angle_gamma   90.00
#
_symmetry.space_group_name_H-M   'P 1'
#
loop_
_entity.id
_entity.type
_entity.pdbx_description
1 polymer ?
#
loop_
_entity_poly.entity_id
_entity_poly.type
_entity_poly.pdbx_seq_one_letter_code
_entity_poly.pdbx_strand_id
1 'polypeptide(L)'
;MSVELFVSALALGAALLALWLYARFPNLAPRSLVWAVVHFVAAGLVLCLVPDASTSVSAAFRTSFLIVLPGFVYAFLASIWMLRLMQVASGFSR
;
A
#
# COMPACT_ATOMS: atom_id res chain seq x y z
N MET A 1 -4.96 21.09 11.49
CA MET A 1 -4.38 19.73 11.59
C MET A 1 -2.94 19.82 11.12
N SER A 2 -1.98 19.17 11.77
CA SER A 2 -0.60 19.14 11.28
C SER A 2 -0.47 18.18 10.09
N VAL A 3 0.49 18.45 9.20
CA VAL A 3 0.78 17.60 8.03
C VAL A 3 1.13 16.17 8.49
N GLU A 4 1.90 16.04 9.58
CA GLU A 4 2.27 14.74 10.16
C GLU A 4 1.07 13.91 10.60
N LEU A 5 0.08 14.55 11.27
CA LEU A 5 -1.13 13.87 11.71
C LEU A 5 -1.97 13.40 10.50
N PHE A 6 -2.07 14.23 9.46
CA PHE A 6 -2.76 13.87 8.24
C PHE A 6 -2.11 12.68 7.54
N VAL A 7 -0.78 12.71 7.36
CA VAL A 7 -0.03 11.60 6.73
C VAL A 7 -0.16 10.32 7.56
N SER A 8 -0.09 10.43 8.88
CA SER A 8 -0.26 9.28 9.79
C SER A 8 -1.66 8.68 9.69
N ALA A 9 -2.70 9.53 9.68
CA ALA A 9 -4.09 9.09 9.51
C ALA A 9 -4.32 8.45 8.14
N LEU A 10 -3.72 9.00 7.08
CA LEU A 10 -3.79 8.46 5.73
C LEU A 10 -3.12 7.08 5.65
N ALA A 11 -1.92 6.93 6.22
CA ALA A 11 -1.19 5.67 6.27
C ALA A 11 -1.95 4.61 7.07
N LEU A 12 -2.49 4.96 8.24
CA LEU A 12 -3.33 4.07 9.04
C LEU A 12 -4.58 3.64 8.26
N GLY A 13 -5.30 4.58 7.65
CA GLY A 13 -6.46 4.28 6.82
C GLY A 13 -6.11 3.32 5.66
N ALA A 14 -4.98 3.55 4.99
CA ALA A 14 -4.49 2.66 3.94
C ALA A 14 -4.16 1.26 4.45
N ALA A 15 -3.54 1.13 5.63
CA ALA A 15 -3.24 -0.15 6.25
C ALA A 15 -4.50 -0.92 6.64
N LEU A 16 -5.51 -0.24 7.21
CA LEU A 16 -6.81 -0.86 7.49
C LEU A 16 -7.50 -1.33 6.21
N LEU A 17 -7.47 -0.53 5.14
CA LEU A 17 -8.03 -0.92 3.83
C LEU A 17 -7.29 -2.12 3.23
N ALA A 18 -5.96 -2.16 3.33
CA ALA A 18 -5.16 -3.29 2.88
C ALA A 18 -5.52 -4.58 3.64
N LEU A 19 -5.68 -4.49 4.96
CA LEU A 19 -6.08 -5.61 5.80
C LEU A 19 -7.51 -6.08 5.45
N TRP A 20 -8.43 -5.14 5.25
CA TRP A 20 -9.80 -5.45 4.84
C TRP A 20 -9.84 -6.13 3.47
N LEU A 21 -9.09 -5.62 2.48
CA LEU A 21 -8.99 -6.24 1.15
C LEU A 21 -8.42 -7.66 1.25
N TYR A 22 -7.36 -7.84 2.02
CA TYR A 22 -6.74 -9.14 2.24
C TYR A 22 -7.71 -10.15 2.89
N ALA A 23 -8.43 -9.73 3.94
CA ALA A 23 -9.40 -10.57 4.63
C ALA A 23 -10.65 -10.87 3.79
N ARG A 24 -11.13 -9.88 3.00
CA ARG A 24 -12.33 -10.01 2.17
C ARG A 24 -12.09 -10.83 0.90
N PHE A 25 -10.89 -10.71 0.33
CA PHE A 25 -10.53 -11.33 -0.96
C PHE A 25 -9.23 -12.15 -0.84
N PRO A 26 -9.24 -13.27 -0.12
CA PRO A 26 -8.04 -14.09 0.09
C PRO A 26 -7.45 -14.66 -1.22
N ASN A 27 -8.27 -14.80 -2.27
CA ASN A 27 -7.85 -15.29 -3.58
C ASN A 27 -7.10 -14.26 -4.45
N LEU A 28 -6.96 -13.01 -4.01
CA LEU A 28 -6.16 -12.00 -4.72
C LEU A 28 -4.66 -12.12 -4.44
N ALA A 29 -4.23 -13.03 -3.56
CA ALA A 29 -2.83 -13.24 -3.28
C ALA A 29 -2.09 -13.75 -4.54
N PRO A 30 -1.02 -13.07 -4.99
CA PRO A 30 -0.24 -13.51 -6.14
C PRO A 30 0.40 -14.87 -5.82
N ARG A 31 0.36 -15.80 -6.78
CA ARG A 31 0.95 -17.14 -6.65
C ARG A 31 2.47 -17.14 -6.49
N SER A 32 3.14 -16.00 -6.70
CA SER A 32 4.60 -15.88 -6.57
C SER A 32 5.01 -14.64 -5.78
N LEU A 33 6.03 -14.81 -4.93
CA LEU A 33 6.71 -13.75 -4.17
C LEU A 33 7.28 -12.64 -5.07
N VAL A 34 7.80 -13.02 -6.23
CA VAL A 34 8.40 -12.09 -7.20
C VAL A 34 7.37 -11.05 -7.67
N TRP A 35 6.16 -11.49 -7.99
CA TRP A 35 5.07 -10.60 -8.37
C TRP A 35 4.67 -9.64 -7.24
N ALA A 36 4.62 -10.11 -5.99
CA ALA A 36 4.35 -9.23 -4.84
C ALA A 36 5.41 -8.14 -4.67
N VAL A 37 6.69 -8.48 -4.83
CA VAL A 37 7.81 -7.53 -4.76
C VAL A 37 7.77 -6.54 -5.91
N VAL A 38 7.52 -6.99 -7.15
CA VAL A 38 7.36 -6.11 -8.32
C VAL A 38 6.25 -5.09 -8.08
N HIS A 39 5.14 -5.55 -7.52
CA HIS A 39 4.00 -4.71 -7.18
C HIS A 39 4.31 -3.68 -6.08
N PHE A 40 5.05 -4.08 -5.05
CA PHE A 40 5.53 -3.16 -4.01
C PHE A 40 6.48 -2.09 -4.57
N VAL A 41 7.48 -2.51 -5.35
CA VAL A 41 8.46 -1.61 -5.97
C VAL A 41 7.77 -0.67 -6.95
N ALA A 42 6.85 -1.15 -7.77
CA ALA A 42 6.09 -0.33 -8.70
C ALA A 42 5.24 0.72 -7.97
N ALA A 43 4.54 0.35 -6.89
CA ALA A 43 3.79 1.30 -6.08
C ALA A 43 4.70 2.34 -5.41
N GLY A 44 5.85 1.92 -4.89
CA GLY A 44 6.85 2.82 -4.32
C GLY A 44 7.40 3.81 -5.36
N LEU A 45 7.70 3.35 -6.57
CA LEU A 45 8.15 4.21 -7.66
C LEU A 45 7.07 5.22 -8.07
N VAL A 46 5.81 4.79 -8.16
CA VAL A 46 4.68 5.70 -8.44
C VAL A 46 4.56 6.76 -7.36
N LEU A 47 4.73 6.41 -6.08
CA LEU A 47 4.76 7.36 -4.97
C LEU A 47 5.94 8.34 -5.06
N CYS A 48 7.13 7.88 -5.45
CA CYS A 48 8.31 8.75 -5.61
C CYS A 48 8.20 9.69 -6.82
N LEU A 49 7.47 9.30 -7.86
CA LEU A 49 7.26 10.10 -9.07
C LEU A 49 6.08 11.07 -8.96
N VAL A 50 5.43 11.16 -7.80
CA VAL A 50 4.35 12.10 -7.56
C VAL A 50 4.87 13.53 -7.78
N PRO A 51 4.34 14.27 -8.77
CA PRO A 51 4.74 15.65 -9.00
C PRO A 51 4.30 16.52 -7.83
N ASP A 52 5.09 17.56 -7.56
CA ASP A 52 4.87 18.47 -6.44
C ASP A 52 3.49 19.14 -6.55
N ALA A 53 2.54 18.72 -5.71
CA ALA A 53 1.14 19.12 -5.79
C ALA A 53 0.85 20.45 -5.06
N SER A 54 1.90 21.20 -4.72
CA SER A 54 1.87 22.42 -3.91
C SER A 54 1.19 23.62 -4.60
N THR A 55 0.84 23.50 -5.88
CA THR A 55 0.23 24.58 -6.67
C THR A 55 -1.22 24.91 -6.29
N SER A 56 -1.95 23.98 -5.65
CA SER A 56 -3.32 24.22 -5.18
C SER A 56 -3.75 23.20 -4.12
N VAL A 57 -4.56 23.62 -3.14
CA VAL A 57 -5.21 22.71 -2.17
C VAL A 57 -6.00 21.61 -2.88
N SER A 58 -6.69 21.94 -3.98
CA SER A 58 -7.43 20.97 -4.78
C SER A 58 -6.52 19.92 -5.44
N ALA A 59 -5.31 20.32 -5.86
CA ALA A 59 -4.32 19.42 -6.44
C ALA A 59 -3.74 18.51 -5.36
N ALA A 60 -3.38 19.05 -4.20
CA ALA A 60 -2.88 18.27 -3.07
C ALA A 60 -3.89 17.19 -2.62
N PHE A 61 -5.18 17.52 -2.54
CA PHE A 61 -6.23 16.55 -2.23
C PHE A 61 -6.37 15.47 -3.32
N ARG A 62 -6.43 15.87 -4.61
CA ARG A 62 -6.51 14.90 -5.72
C ARG A 62 -5.33 13.93 -5.70
N THR A 63 -4.12 14.44 -5.55
CA THR A 63 -2.90 13.62 -5.49
C THR A 63 -2.90 12.68 -4.29
N SER A 64 -3.32 13.17 -3.12
CA SER A 64 -3.36 12.37 -1.89
C SER A 64 -4.33 11.18 -2.00
N PHE A 65 -5.52 11.38 -2.57
CA PHE A 65 -6.54 10.34 -2.64
C PHE A 65 -6.46 9.46 -3.89
N LEU A 66 -6.03 10.00 -5.03
CA LEU A 66 -5.97 9.24 -6.29
C LEU A 66 -4.65 8.50 -6.49
N ILE A 67 -3.57 8.93 -5.83
CA ILE A 67 -2.24 8.36 -6.02
C ILE A 67 -1.68 7.86 -4.70
N VAL A 68 -1.58 8.73 -3.69
CA VAL A 68 -0.87 8.39 -2.44
C VAL A 68 -1.61 7.31 -1.66
N LEU A 69 -2.91 7.47 -1.44
CA LEU A 69 -3.75 6.50 -0.74
C LEU A 69 -3.72 5.11 -1.42
N PRO A 70 -4.05 4.94 -2.71
CA PRO A 70 -3.99 3.62 -3.35
C PRO A 70 -2.56 3.06 -3.38
N GLY A 71 -1.54 3.91 -3.53
CA GLY A 71 -0.14 3.52 -3.42
C GLY A 71 0.17 2.89 -2.06
N PHE A 72 -0.22 3.54 -0.95
CA PHE A 72 -0.04 2.99 0.39
C PHE A 72 -0.85 1.71 0.62
N VAL A 73 -2.12 1.67 0.19
CA VAL A 73 -2.95 0.47 0.31
C VAL A 73 -2.26 -0.71 -0.37
N TYR A 74 -1.72 -0.50 -1.56
CA TYR A 74 -1.06 -1.54 -2.32
C TYR A 74 0.29 -1.95 -1.71
N ALA A 75 1.07 -0.99 -1.22
CA ALA A 75 2.33 -1.26 -0.54
C ALA A 75 2.13 -2.12 0.73
N PHE A 76 1.12 -1.80 1.55
CA PHE A 76 0.77 -2.60 2.72
C PHE A 76 0.22 -3.97 2.33
N LEU A 77 -0.64 -4.05 1.32
CA LEU A 77 -1.18 -5.31 0.82
C LEU A 77 -0.06 -6.23 0.30
N ALA A 78 0.89 -5.69 -0.47
CA ALA A 78 2.05 -6.42 -0.95
C ALA A 78 2.96 -6.89 0.20
N SER A 79 3.10 -6.08 1.25
CA SER A 79 3.85 -6.47 2.46
C SER A 79 3.16 -7.62 3.19
N ILE A 80 1.83 -7.63 3.30
CA ILE A 80 1.05 -8.74 3.86
C ILE A 80 1.28 -10.02 3.04
N TRP A 81 1.23 -9.93 1.71
CA TRP A 81 1.54 -11.07 0.84
C TRP A 81 2.96 -11.60 1.04
N MET A 82 3.94 -10.71 1.16
CA MET A 82 5.34 -11.09 1.39
C MET A 82 5.51 -11.83 2.72
N LEU A 83 4.93 -11.31 3.80
CA LEU A 83 4.95 -11.97 5.12
C LEU A 83 4.30 -13.36 5.06
N ARG A 84 3.17 -13.50 4.38
CA ARG A 84 2.48 -14.79 4.23
C ARG A 84 3.31 -15.80 3.45
N LEU A 85 3.95 -15.38 2.37
CA LEU A 85 4.81 -16.26 1.57
C LEU A 85 6.07 -16.67 2.34
N MET A 86 6.64 -15.77 3.15
CA MET A 86 7.75 -16.10 4.05
C MET A 86 7.34 -17.10 5.13
N GLN A 87 6.14 -16.96 5.71
CA GLN A 87 5.59 -17.93 6.67
C GLN A 87 5.40 -19.33 6.06
N VAL A 88 4.95 -19.40 4.80
CA VAL A 88 4.84 -20.66 4.06
C VAL A 88 6.21 -21.26 3.79
N ALA A 89 7.18 -20.45 3.35
CA ALA A 89 8.53 -20.92 3.06
C ALA A 89 9.30 -21.38 4.31
N SER A 90 9.06 -20.77 5.47
CA SER A 90 9.73 -21.12 6.74
C SER A 90 9.10 -22.32 7.46
N GLY A 91 8.02 -22.90 6.93
CA GLY A 91 7.34 -24.05 7.55
C GLY A 91 6.61 -23.68 8.86
N PHE A 92 6.42 -22.40 9.16
CA PHE A 92 5.69 -21.92 10.34
C PHE A 92 4.17 -22.13 10.24
N SER A 93 3.69 -22.66 9.12
CA SER A 93 2.30 -23.10 8.95
C SER A 93 2.15 -24.55 9.40
N ARG A 94 2.01 -24.76 10.71
CA ARG A 94 1.31 -25.93 11.27
C ARG A 94 0.05 -25.45 11.97
#